data_AF-A0A9R1CST9-F1
#
_entry.id   AF-A0A9R1CST9-F1
#
_cell.length_a   1.000
_cell.length_b   1.000
_cell.length_c   1.000
_cell.angle_alpha   90.00
_cell.angle_beta   90.00
_cell.angle_gamma   90.00
#
_symmetry.space_group_name_H-M   'P 1'
#
loop_
_entity.id
_entity.type
_entity.pdbx_description
1 polymer ?
#
loop_
_entity_poly.entity_id
_entity_poly.type
_entity_poly.pdbx_seq_one_letter_code
_entity_poly.pdbx_strand_id
1 'polypeptide(L)'
;MDWGAVGRLSIAVLLLGGVFGMGVHYDSNAGTHYPYPDTTEVKVSPETQTGTEVFVFGTIEEINEAQNTARIRIETDEGPFTVEVTKFSTQRNVQPGGVVQVVGTFQSESVIEADTVRVVNAAESSNIYKYAVSLVAAVLIVVVFVQYWRVNVRTLSIGRR
;
A
#
# COMPACT_ATOMS: atom_id res chain seq x y z
N MET A 1 -27.04 26.38 24.61
CA MET A 1 -26.10 25.36 24.09
C MET A 1 -26.94 24.30 23.43
N ASP A 2 -26.86 24.18 22.10
CA ASP A 2 -27.76 23.32 21.32
C ASP A 2 -27.28 21.86 21.42
N TRP A 3 -27.80 21.14 22.41
CA TRP A 3 -27.38 19.79 22.77
C TRP A 3 -27.43 18.79 21.60
N GLY A 4 -28.31 19.02 20.62
CA GLY A 4 -28.40 18.22 19.41
C GLY A 4 -27.21 18.41 18.45
N ALA A 5 -26.65 19.61 18.37
CA ALA A 5 -25.47 19.89 17.53
C ALA A 5 -24.19 19.33 18.15
N VAL A 6 -24.03 19.49 19.48
CA VAL A 6 -22.90 18.93 20.22
C VAL A 6 -22.92 17.41 20.17
N GLY A 7 -24.09 16.77 20.39
CA GLY A 7 -24.21 15.32 20.32
C GLY A 7 -23.89 14.75 18.94
N ARG A 8 -24.35 15.40 17.87
CA ARG A 8 -24.03 14.98 16.49
C ARG A 8 -22.55 15.14 16.15
N LEU A 9 -21.92 16.23 16.60
CA LEU A 9 -20.49 16.45 16.41
C LEU A 9 -19.67 15.39 17.16
N SER A 10 -20.02 15.10 18.41
CA SER A 10 -19.36 14.06 19.21
C SER A 10 -19.49 12.68 18.59
N ILE A 11 -20.66 12.33 18.05
CA ILE A 11 -20.87 11.06 17.33
C ILE A 11 -20.01 11.00 16.06
N ALA A 12 -19.96 12.09 15.28
CA ALA A 12 -19.13 12.13 14.07
C ALA A 12 -17.63 11.96 14.39
N VAL A 13 -17.15 12.64 15.44
CA VAL A 13 -15.75 12.52 15.90
C VAL A 13 -15.46 11.11 16.42
N LEU A 14 -16.36 10.50 17.18
CA LEU A 14 -16.22 9.12 17.66
C LEU A 14 -16.17 8.13 16.50
N LEU A 15 -17.02 8.28 15.49
CA LEU A 15 -17.03 7.40 14.32
C LEU A 15 -15.75 7.57 13.49
N LEU A 16 -15.32 8.81 13.23
CA LEU A 16 -14.07 9.08 12.51
C LEU A 16 -12.86 8.55 13.28
N GLY A 17 -12.80 8.77 14.59
CA GLY A 17 -11.75 8.25 15.46
C GLY A 17 -11.74 6.72 15.53
N GLY A 18 -12.92 6.09 15.53
CA GLY A 18 -13.06 4.63 15.48
C GLY A 18 -12.57 4.04 14.16
N VAL A 19 -12.96 4.62 13.03
CA VAL A 19 -12.47 4.19 11.70
C VAL A 19 -10.96 4.38 11.59
N PHE A 20 -10.45 5.54 12.04
CA PHE A 20 -9.01 5.81 12.05
C PHE A 20 -8.25 4.83 12.95
N GLY A 21 -8.73 4.61 14.18
CA GLY A 21 -8.13 3.67 15.12
C GLY A 21 -8.16 2.22 14.61
N MET A 22 -9.22 1.83 13.90
CA MET A 22 -9.31 0.52 13.26
C MET A 22 -8.32 0.39 12.09
N GLY A 23 -8.12 1.47 11.32
CA GLY A 23 -7.10 1.53 10.28
C GLY A 23 -5.68 1.40 10.84
N VAL A 24 -5.35 2.15 11.90
CA VAL A 24 -4.05 2.07 12.59
C VAL A 24 -3.84 0.68 13.19
N HIS A 25 -4.86 0.10 13.83
CA HIS A 25 -4.76 -1.24 14.39
C HIS A 25 -4.56 -2.31 13.30
N TYR A 26 -5.19 -2.16 12.15
CA TYR A 26 -4.99 -3.07 11.03
C TYR A 26 -3.57 -2.98 10.48
N ASP A 27 -3.06 -1.76 10.28
CA ASP A 27 -1.69 -1.50 9.83
C ASP A 27 -0.65 -2.08 10.80
N SER A 28 -0.83 -1.85 12.11
CA SER A 28 0.08 -2.37 13.13
C SER A 28 0.09 -3.89 13.29
N ASN A 29 -0.99 -4.57 12.88
CA ASN A 29 -1.12 -6.03 13.01
C ASN A 29 -0.98 -6.76 11.67
N ALA A 30 -0.71 -6.06 10.56
CA ALA A 30 -0.66 -6.63 9.23
C ALA A 30 0.34 -7.81 9.13
N GLY A 31 1.46 -7.75 9.86
CA GLY A 31 2.48 -8.81 9.88
C GLY A 31 2.10 -10.09 10.63
N THR A 32 1.07 -10.09 11.48
CA THR A 32 0.76 -11.25 12.35
C THR A 32 -0.05 -12.36 11.70
N HIS A 33 -0.61 -12.14 10.51
CA HIS A 33 -1.49 -13.10 9.83
C HIS A 33 -0.95 -13.62 8.49
N TYR A 34 0.25 -13.23 8.08
CA TYR A 34 0.86 -13.69 6.84
C TYR A 34 1.74 -14.92 7.12
N PRO A 35 1.52 -16.06 6.44
CA PRO A 35 2.37 -17.25 6.58
C PRO A 35 3.74 -17.10 5.90
N TYR A 36 3.99 -15.95 5.28
CA TYR A 36 5.24 -15.61 4.62
C TYR A 36 5.88 -14.42 5.32
N PRO A 37 7.22 -14.40 5.42
CA PRO A 37 7.93 -13.27 5.99
C PRO A 37 7.51 -11.98 5.29
N ASP A 38 7.08 -10.99 6.08
CA ASP A 38 6.77 -9.67 5.57
C ASP A 38 8.06 -9.04 5.01
N THR A 39 7.93 -8.02 4.17
CA THR A 39 9.07 -7.22 3.66
C THR A 39 10.00 -6.70 4.76
N THR A 40 9.52 -6.67 6.01
CA THR A 40 10.27 -6.38 7.23
C THR A 40 11.12 -7.55 7.74
N GLU A 41 10.78 -8.81 7.45
CA GLU A 41 11.52 -10.03 7.84
C GLU A 41 12.55 -10.50 6.82
N VAL A 42 12.51 -9.98 5.58
CA VAL A 42 13.59 -10.17 4.58
C VAL A 42 14.94 -9.61 5.09
N LYS A 43 14.92 -8.84 6.20
CA LYS A 43 16.04 -8.18 6.84
C LYS A 43 17.07 -9.03 7.57
N VAL A 44 16.95 -10.35 7.68
CA VAL A 44 18.01 -11.10 8.37
C VAL A 44 19.07 -11.55 7.35
N SER A 45 19.90 -10.59 6.93
CA SER A 45 21.17 -10.81 6.21
C SER A 45 21.08 -11.56 4.85
N PRO A 46 21.21 -10.86 3.71
CA PRO A 46 21.31 -11.45 2.37
C PRO A 46 22.38 -12.57 2.26
N GLU A 47 23.38 -12.50 3.12
CA GLU A 47 24.51 -13.42 3.28
C GLU A 47 24.18 -14.76 3.97
N THR A 48 22.95 -14.96 4.49
CA THR A 48 22.55 -16.20 5.19
C THR A 48 21.30 -16.89 4.60
N GLN A 49 20.73 -16.38 3.51
CA GLN A 49 19.40 -16.81 3.03
C GLN A 49 19.38 -17.57 1.69
N THR A 50 20.52 -18.04 1.21
CA THR A 50 20.53 -18.94 0.04
C THR A 50 19.71 -20.20 0.34
N GLY A 51 18.65 -20.42 -0.43
CA GLY A 51 17.69 -21.52 -0.24
C GLY A 51 16.44 -21.17 0.58
N THR A 52 16.28 -19.92 1.02
CA THR A 52 15.08 -19.47 1.73
C THR A 52 13.98 -19.06 0.74
N GLU A 53 12.76 -19.56 0.97
CA GLU A 53 11.56 -19.11 0.26
C GLU A 53 11.17 -17.71 0.72
N VAL A 54 10.92 -16.81 -0.23
CA VAL A 54 10.64 -15.41 0.02
C VAL A 54 9.40 -14.94 -0.72
N PHE A 55 8.73 -13.97 -0.10
CA PHE A 55 7.57 -13.28 -0.63
C PHE A 55 7.88 -11.78 -0.61
N VAL A 56 8.15 -11.20 -1.78
CA VAL A 56 8.59 -9.81 -1.87
C VAL A 56 7.75 -8.99 -2.84
N PHE A 57 7.54 -7.72 -2.49
CA PHE A 57 7.03 -6.73 -3.42
C PHE A 57 8.20 -5.90 -3.96
N GLY A 58 8.27 -5.75 -5.28
CA GLY A 58 9.31 -4.97 -5.93
C GLY A 58 8.78 -4.14 -7.08
N THR A 59 9.40 -2.98 -7.29
CA THR A 59 9.18 -2.15 -8.47
C THR A 59 10.10 -2.62 -9.58
N ILE A 60 9.56 -2.88 -10.76
CA ILE A 60 10.37 -3.30 -11.91
C ILE A 60 11.20 -2.12 -12.40
N GLU A 61 12.51 -2.29 -12.46
CA GLU A 61 13.42 -1.37 -13.11
C GLU A 61 13.61 -1.73 -14.58
N GLU A 62 13.78 -3.03 -14.85
CA GLU A 62 14.11 -3.54 -16.18
C GLU A 62 13.56 -4.95 -16.38
N ILE A 63 13.16 -5.26 -17.61
CA ILE A 63 12.68 -6.59 -18.02
C ILE A 63 13.51 -7.04 -19.22
N ASN A 64 14.06 -8.24 -19.13
CA ASN A 64 14.74 -8.91 -20.23
C ASN A 64 13.92 -10.12 -20.66
N GLU A 65 13.08 -9.90 -21.67
CA GLU A 65 12.20 -10.95 -22.23
C GLU A 65 12.99 -12.10 -22.86
N ALA A 66 14.18 -11.84 -23.42
CA ALA A 66 14.99 -12.87 -24.06
C ALA A 66 15.54 -13.89 -23.06
N GLN A 67 15.81 -13.45 -21.82
CA GLN A 67 16.36 -14.30 -20.76
C GLN A 67 15.31 -14.69 -19.71
N ASN A 68 14.06 -14.23 -19.84
CA ASN A 68 13.02 -14.33 -18.81
C ASN A 68 13.53 -13.87 -17.44
N THR A 69 14.19 -12.71 -17.42
CA THR A 69 14.67 -12.09 -16.18
C THR A 69 14.11 -10.69 -16.02
N ALA A 70 14.02 -10.22 -14.78
CA ALA A 70 13.68 -8.84 -14.47
C ALA A 70 14.49 -8.34 -13.29
N ARG A 71 14.93 -7.07 -13.35
CA ARG A 71 15.48 -6.38 -12.19
C ARG A 71 14.36 -5.69 -11.44
N ILE A 72 14.24 -5.97 -10.15
CA ILE A 72 13.25 -5.33 -9.28
C ILE A 72 13.95 -4.64 -8.11
N ARG A 73 13.46 -3.46 -7.77
CA ARG A 73 13.85 -2.67 -6.61
C ARG A 73 12.88 -2.96 -5.47
N ILE A 74 13.41 -3.46 -4.36
CA ILE A 74 12.66 -3.78 -3.14
C ILE A 74 12.92 -2.66 -2.14
N GLU A 75 11.85 -2.12 -1.56
CA GLU A 75 11.94 -1.13 -0.49
C GLU A 75 11.99 -1.85 0.85
N THR A 76 12.96 -1.51 1.71
CA THR A 76 13.05 -1.98 3.10
C THR A 76 13.36 -0.81 4.02
N ASP A 77 13.14 -0.95 5.34
CA ASP A 77 13.47 0.17 6.25
C ASP A 77 14.98 0.42 6.41
N GLU A 78 15.86 -0.48 5.94
CA GLU A 78 17.31 -0.23 5.88
C GLU A 78 17.74 0.51 4.62
N GLY A 79 16.86 0.53 3.62
CA GLY A 79 17.09 1.18 2.33
C GLY A 79 16.62 0.31 1.17
N PRO A 80 16.46 0.92 -0.01
CA PRO A 80 16.16 0.18 -1.22
C PRO A 80 17.36 -0.66 -1.64
N PHE A 81 17.10 -1.88 -2.10
CA PHE A 81 18.09 -2.70 -2.79
C PHE A 81 17.48 -3.35 -4.03
N THR A 82 18.33 -3.79 -4.95
CA THR A 82 17.90 -4.33 -6.24
C THR A 82 18.30 -5.79 -6.35
N VAL A 83 17.37 -6.61 -6.83
CA VAL A 83 17.58 -8.03 -7.09
C VAL A 83 17.21 -8.39 -8.52
N GLU A 84 17.89 -9.38 -9.06
CA GLU A 84 17.54 -10.02 -10.31
C GLU A 84 16.59 -11.19 -10.04
N VAL A 85 15.46 -11.20 -10.74
CA VAL A 85 14.47 -12.27 -10.68
C VAL A 85 14.60 -13.11 -11.94
N THR A 86 14.93 -14.38 -11.78
CA THR A 86 14.99 -15.37 -12.86
C THR A 86 13.67 -16.15 -12.94
N LYS A 87 13.41 -16.79 -14.10
CA LYS A 87 12.09 -17.38 -14.42
C LYS A 87 10.95 -16.37 -14.30
N PHE A 88 11.23 -15.12 -14.66
CA PHE A 88 10.27 -14.04 -14.60
C PHE A 88 9.19 -14.24 -15.67
N SER A 89 8.06 -14.82 -15.26
CA SER A 89 6.89 -15.01 -16.10
C SER A 89 5.67 -14.38 -15.44
N THR A 90 5.08 -13.40 -16.12
CA THR A 90 3.92 -12.67 -15.62
C THR A 90 2.67 -13.07 -16.40
N GLN A 91 1.54 -13.23 -15.70
CA GLN A 91 0.25 -13.52 -16.35
C GLN A 91 -0.33 -12.33 -17.13
N ARG A 92 0.21 -11.12 -16.91
CA ARG A 92 -0.19 -9.88 -17.56
C ARG A 92 1.04 -9.07 -17.90
N ASN A 93 0.99 -8.38 -19.04
CA ASN A 93 2.08 -7.53 -19.48
C ASN A 93 2.32 -6.40 -18.45
N VAL A 94 3.53 -6.33 -17.92
CA VAL A 94 3.96 -5.37 -16.90
C VAL A 94 5.10 -4.54 -17.47
N GLN A 95 5.12 -3.24 -17.14
CA GLN A 95 6.12 -2.32 -17.65
C GLN A 95 7.11 -1.93 -16.55
N PRO A 96 8.31 -1.41 -16.91
CA PRO A 96 9.15 -0.69 -15.96
C PRO A 96 8.34 0.37 -15.18
N GLY A 97 8.57 0.46 -13.87
CA GLY A 97 7.78 1.23 -12.91
C GLY A 97 6.52 0.52 -12.40
N GLY A 98 6.17 -0.65 -12.93
CA GLY A 98 5.14 -1.53 -12.38
C GLY A 98 5.59 -2.21 -11.08
N VAL A 99 4.64 -2.56 -10.21
CA VAL A 99 4.88 -3.29 -8.97
C VAL A 99 4.45 -4.74 -9.15
N VAL A 100 5.37 -5.65 -8.84
CA VAL A 100 5.15 -7.09 -8.84
C VAL A 100 5.31 -7.66 -7.43
N GLN A 101 4.61 -8.76 -7.21
CA GLN A 101 4.78 -9.65 -6.07
C GLN A 101 5.46 -10.91 -6.58
N VAL A 102 6.60 -11.25 -5.98
CA VAL A 102 7.40 -12.41 -6.35
C VAL A 102 7.39 -13.39 -5.19
N VAL A 103 7.02 -14.63 -5.49
CA VAL A 103 7.23 -15.78 -4.62
C VAL A 103 8.31 -16.63 -5.26
N GLY A 104 9.35 -16.96 -4.51
CA GLY A 104 10.49 -17.70 -5.04
C GLY A 104 11.52 -17.98 -3.98
N THR A 105 12.70 -18.41 -4.43
CA THR A 105 13.81 -18.77 -3.53
C THR A 105 15.04 -17.93 -3.86
N PHE A 106 15.72 -17.42 -2.83
CA PHE A 106 17.02 -16.77 -3.01
C PHE A 106 18.06 -17.81 -3.45
N GLN A 107 18.57 -17.66 -4.67
CA GLN A 107 19.70 -18.46 -5.18
C GLN A 107 21.04 -17.85 -4.78
N SER A 108 21.07 -16.53 -4.61
CA SER A 108 22.22 -15.78 -4.10
C SER A 108 21.73 -14.47 -3.50
N GLU A 109 22.67 -13.67 -2.97
CA GLU A 109 22.41 -12.37 -2.33
C GLU A 109 21.57 -11.40 -3.17
N SER A 110 21.65 -11.51 -4.50
CA SER A 110 21.01 -10.58 -5.43
C SER A 110 20.19 -11.29 -6.50
N VAL A 111 19.92 -12.59 -6.34
CA VAL A 111 19.19 -13.40 -7.34
C VAL A 111 18.09 -14.20 -6.68
N ILE A 112 16.86 -13.97 -7.13
CA ILE A 112 15.68 -14.74 -6.76
C ILE A 112 15.29 -15.61 -7.96
N GLU A 113 15.12 -16.90 -7.75
CA GLU A 113 14.44 -17.76 -8.71
C GLU A 113 12.95 -17.76 -8.41
N ALA A 114 12.14 -17.22 -9.32
CA ALA A 114 10.71 -17.10 -9.11
C ALA A 114 9.98 -18.42 -9.37
N ASP A 115 9.14 -18.81 -8.42
CA ASP A 115 8.13 -19.86 -8.59
C ASP A 115 6.82 -19.26 -9.11
N THR A 116 6.48 -18.05 -8.67
CA THR A 116 5.28 -17.33 -9.11
C THR A 116 5.50 -15.83 -9.08
N VAL A 117 5.18 -15.16 -10.18
CA VAL A 117 5.16 -13.69 -10.26
C VAL A 117 3.74 -13.21 -10.52
N ARG A 118 3.24 -12.34 -9.64
CA ARG A 118 1.93 -11.69 -9.79
C ARG A 118 2.11 -10.20 -9.96
N VAL A 119 1.40 -9.64 -10.94
CA VAL A 119 1.37 -8.19 -11.17
C VAL A 119 0.38 -7.56 -10.18
N VAL A 120 0.89 -6.69 -9.31
CA VAL A 120 0.09 -5.96 -8.32
C VAL A 120 -0.38 -4.63 -8.91
N ASN A 121 0.55 -3.90 -9.53
CA ASN A 121 0.27 -2.70 -10.30
C ASN A 121 1.03 -2.79 -11.63
N ALA A 122 0.33 -2.73 -12.75
CA ALA A 122 0.96 -2.83 -14.06
C ALA A 122 1.85 -1.63 -14.42
N ALA A 123 1.64 -0.48 -13.74
CA ALA A 123 2.40 0.76 -13.89
C ALA A 123 2.25 1.66 -12.65
N GLU A 124 3.21 2.56 -12.45
CA GLU A 124 3.25 3.57 -11.38
C GLU A 124 1.97 4.45 -11.33
N SER A 125 1.36 4.69 -12.49
CA SER A 125 0.15 5.52 -12.65
C SER A 125 -1.09 4.98 -11.91
N SER A 126 -1.09 3.71 -11.49
CA SER A 126 -2.18 3.10 -10.70
C SER A 126 -2.30 3.70 -9.29
N ASN A 127 -1.20 4.21 -8.71
CA ASN A 127 -1.23 4.85 -7.40
C ASN A 127 -1.88 6.25 -7.45
N ILE A 128 -1.69 6.99 -8.56
CA ILE A 128 -2.30 8.31 -8.78
C ILE A 128 -3.83 8.21 -8.77
N TYR A 129 -4.39 7.11 -9.31
CA TYR A 129 -5.84 6.88 -9.31
C TYR A 129 -6.42 6.78 -7.88
N LYS A 130 -5.73 6.10 -6.95
CA LYS A 130 -6.20 5.95 -5.56
C LYS A 130 -6.28 7.30 -4.83
N TYR A 131 -5.27 8.16 -5.00
CA TYR A 131 -5.26 9.48 -4.40
C TYR A 131 -6.28 10.43 -5.04
N ALA A 132 -6.44 10.38 -6.36
CA ALA A 132 -7.42 11.19 -7.07
C ALA A 132 -8.86 10.88 -6.63
N VAL A 133 -9.24 9.59 -6.54
CA VAL A 133 -10.58 9.19 -6.10
C VAL A 133 -10.83 9.58 -4.64
N SER A 134 -9.84 9.40 -3.77
CA SER A 134 -9.95 9.77 -2.34
C SER A 134 -10.10 11.28 -2.16
N LEU A 135 -9.35 12.08 -2.93
CA LEU A 135 -9.47 13.54 -2.93
C LEU A 135 -10.84 13.99 -3.43
N VAL A 136 -11.36 13.41 -4.51
CA VAL A 136 -12.70 13.72 -5.03
C VAL A 136 -13.77 13.38 -4.01
N ALA A 137 -13.68 12.22 -3.34
CA ALA A 137 -14.61 11.83 -2.28
C ALA A 137 -14.55 12.81 -1.09
N ALA A 138 -13.35 13.18 -0.64
CA ALA A 138 -13.16 14.15 0.45
C ALA A 138 -13.75 15.52 0.09
N VAL A 139 -13.49 16.01 -1.13
CA VAL A 139 -14.04 17.29 -1.62
C VAL A 139 -15.57 17.24 -1.70
N LEU A 140 -16.15 16.17 -2.23
CA LEU A 140 -17.62 16.00 -2.27
C LEU A 140 -18.23 16.00 -0.87
N ILE A 141 -17.61 15.32 0.10
CA ILE A 141 -18.05 15.33 1.49
C ILE A 141 -18.00 16.75 2.05
N VAL A 142 -16.90 17.49 1.84
CA VAL A 142 -16.77 18.88 2.29
C VAL A 142 -17.83 19.77 1.64
N VAL A 143 -18.05 19.65 0.33
CA VAL A 143 -19.05 20.44 -0.43
C VAL A 143 -20.47 20.16 0.09
N VAL A 144 -20.85 18.88 0.22
CA VAL A 144 -22.16 18.49 0.77
C VAL A 144 -22.29 19.00 2.21
N PHE A 145 -21.24 18.88 3.01
CA PHE A 145 -21.23 19.37 4.38
C PHE A 145 -21.51 20.88 4.44
N VAL A 146 -20.79 21.71 3.66
CA VAL A 146 -21.02 23.17 3.66
C VAL A 146 -22.31 23.60 2.95
N GLN A 147 -22.81 22.82 1.98
CA GLN A 147 -24.09 23.11 1.31
C GLN A 147 -25.29 22.84 2.22
N TYR A 148 -25.26 21.75 2.99
CA TYR A 148 -26.39 21.34 3.84
C TYR A 148 -26.32 21.92 5.26
N TRP A 149 -25.14 22.31 5.71
CA TRP A 149 -24.94 22.80 7.08
C TRP A 149 -24.23 24.16 7.08
N ARG A 150 -24.84 25.15 7.74
CA ARG A 150 -24.17 26.43 7.96
C ARG A 150 -23.19 26.27 9.12
N VAL A 151 -21.89 26.28 8.81
CA VAL A 151 -20.84 26.34 9.83
C VAL A 151 -20.74 27.78 10.32
N ASN A 152 -21.21 28.04 11.52
CA ASN A 152 -21.14 29.38 12.10
C ASN A 152 -19.85 29.49 12.94
N VAL A 153 -18.78 29.97 12.31
CA VAL A 153 -17.41 30.02 12.86
C VAL A 153 -17.31 30.87 14.13
N ARG A 154 -18.23 31.83 14.31
CA ARG A 154 -18.29 32.69 15.51
C ARG A 154 -18.84 31.98 16.74
N THR A 155 -19.66 30.94 16.57
CA THR A 155 -20.33 30.24 17.67
C THR A 155 -19.96 28.76 17.75
N LEU A 156 -19.10 28.26 16.85
CA LEU A 156 -18.76 26.84 16.72
C LEU A 156 -20.02 25.95 16.69
N SER A 157 -21.09 26.43 16.05
CA SER A 157 -22.36 25.72 15.95
C SER A 157 -22.64 25.29 14.51
N ILE A 158 -23.23 24.11 14.37
CA ILE A 158 -23.61 23.51 13.09
C ILE A 158 -25.14 23.40 13.05
N GLY A 159 -25.77 24.16 12.14
CA GLY A 159 -27.22 24.15 11.93
C GLY A 159 -27.56 23.64 10.53
N ARG A 160 -28.63 22.83 10.43
CA ARG A 160 -29.21 22.44 9.14
C ARG A 160 -29.85 23.69 8.51
N ARG A 161 -29.70 23.87 7.20
CA ARG A 161 -30.38 24.95 6.48
C ARG A 161 -31.89 24.89 6.68
#